data_AF-A0A6F8YP06-F1
#
_entry.id   AF-A0A6F8YP06-F1
#
_cell.length_a   1.000
_cell.length_b   1.000
_cell.length_c   1.000
_cell.angle_alpha   90.00
_cell.angle_beta   90.00
_cell.angle_gamma   90.00
#
_symmetry.space_group_name_H-M   'P 1'
#
loop_
_entity.id
_entity.type
_entity.pdbx_description
1 polymer ?
#
loop_
_entity_poly.entity_id
_entity_poly.type
_entity_poly.pdbx_seq_one_letter_code
_entity_poly.pdbx_strand_id
1 'polypeptide(L)'
;MGSFLDIQDDPNEVSGTAAILRSMGTSFQSEAQGILGEINAVNGERPWGNDSYGQAFEQTYNVVPEGSEVPLREAVEEGLGRAGEGLIKPADKTVLAMTEYQGVDIENRNKINQANV
;
A
#
# COMPACT_ATOMS: atom_id res chain seq x y z
N MET A 1 -3.48 -39.27 -1.76
CA MET A 1 -3.64 -38.56 -3.04
C MET A 1 -3.93 -37.12 -2.68
N GLY A 2 -2.94 -36.24 -2.87
CA GLY A 2 -3.01 -34.86 -2.41
C GLY A 2 -4.01 -34.07 -3.25
N SER A 3 -4.96 -33.42 -2.59
CA SER A 3 -5.77 -32.36 -3.18
C SER A 3 -4.81 -31.26 -3.63
N PHE A 4 -4.50 -31.21 -4.93
CA PHE A 4 -3.98 -29.99 -5.51
C PHE A 4 -5.03 -28.91 -5.25
N LEU A 5 -4.59 -27.78 -4.71
CA LEU A 5 -5.41 -26.58 -4.56
C LEU A 5 -5.94 -26.20 -5.95
N ASP A 6 -7.21 -26.51 -6.20
CA ASP A 6 -7.91 -26.09 -7.41
C ASP A 6 -8.27 -24.61 -7.22
N ILE A 7 -7.49 -23.73 -7.85
CA ILE A 7 -7.80 -22.30 -7.89
C ILE A 7 -9.01 -22.18 -8.81
N GLN A 8 -10.17 -21.86 -8.24
CA GLN A 8 -11.46 -21.85 -8.95
C GLN A 8 -11.56 -20.82 -10.08
N ASP A 9 -10.60 -19.89 -10.19
CA ASP A 9 -10.51 -18.86 -11.22
C ASP A 9 -9.18 -18.97 -12.01
N ASP A 10 -9.16 -18.53 -13.28
CA ASP A 10 -7.93 -18.53 -14.10
C ASP A 10 -6.85 -17.67 -13.39
N PRO A 11 -5.63 -18.20 -13.13
CA PRO A 11 -4.53 -17.44 -12.55
C PRO A 11 -4.25 -16.11 -13.26
N ASN A 12 -4.57 -16.00 -14.55
CA ASN A 12 -4.48 -14.75 -15.31
C ASN A 12 -5.52 -13.70 -14.86
N GLU A 13 -6.74 -14.11 -14.54
CA GLU A 13 -7.80 -13.22 -14.05
C GLU A 13 -7.49 -12.71 -12.63
N VAL A 14 -6.98 -13.60 -11.77
CA VAL A 14 -6.52 -13.24 -10.42
C VAL A 14 -5.35 -12.27 -10.49
N SER A 15 -4.39 -12.50 -11.40
CA SER A 15 -3.27 -11.58 -11.65
C SER A 15 -3.72 -10.24 -12.21
N GLY A 16 -4.70 -10.24 -13.12
CA GLY A 16 -5.27 -9.02 -13.69
C GLY A 16 -5.98 -8.15 -12.64
N THR A 17 -6.76 -8.78 -11.76
CA THR A 17 -7.41 -8.09 -10.64
C THR A 17 -6.38 -7.50 -9.67
N ALA A 18 -5.32 -8.25 -9.38
CA ALA A 18 -4.21 -7.76 -8.56
C ALA A 18 -3.49 -6.55 -9.21
N ALA A 19 -3.27 -6.58 -10.53
CA ALA A 19 -2.69 -5.45 -11.24
C ALA A 19 -3.56 -4.18 -11.15
N ILE A 20 -4.88 -4.33 -11.22
CA ILE A 20 -5.83 -3.21 -11.01
C ILE A 20 -5.71 -2.68 -9.58
N LEU A 21 -5.71 -3.56 -8.57
CA LEU A 21 -5.58 -3.18 -7.16
C LEU A 21 -4.27 -2.43 -6.90
N ARG A 22 -3.17 -2.89 -7.49
CA ARG A 22 -1.88 -2.22 -7.44
C ARG A 22 -1.93 -0.84 -8.09
N SER A 23 -2.57 -0.73 -9.26
CA SER A 23 -2.74 0.56 -9.93
C SER A 23 -3.52 1.54 -9.07
N MET A 24 -4.63 1.10 -8.47
CA MET A 24 -5.43 1.90 -7.53
C MET A 24 -4.60 2.34 -6.33
N GLY A 25 -3.86 1.40 -5.71
CA GLY A 25 -2.97 1.70 -4.59
C GLY A 25 -1.87 2.71 -4.96
N THR A 26 -1.32 2.62 -6.17
CA THR A 26 -0.29 3.55 -6.67
C THR A 26 -0.87 4.94 -6.92
N SER A 27 -2.04 5.04 -7.55
CA SER A 27 -2.73 6.32 -7.75
C SER A 27 -3.08 6.97 -6.41
N PHE A 28 -3.63 6.19 -5.48
CA PHE A 28 -3.98 6.70 -4.15
C PHE A 28 -2.74 7.13 -3.36
N GLN A 29 -1.64 6.37 -3.42
CA GLN A 29 -0.36 6.76 -2.82
C GLN A 29 0.16 8.07 -3.40
N SER A 30 0.09 8.25 -4.72
CA SER A 30 0.54 9.47 -5.39
C SER A 30 -0.28 10.69 -4.98
N GLU A 31 -1.60 10.54 -4.87
CA GLU A 31 -2.50 11.62 -4.43
C GLU A 31 -2.23 11.97 -2.96
N ALA A 32 -2.09 10.98 -2.09
CA ALA A 32 -1.76 11.19 -0.68
C ALA A 32 -0.39 11.86 -0.49
N GLN A 33 0.61 11.51 -1.30
CA GLN A 33 1.92 12.18 -1.30
C GLN A 33 1.83 13.63 -1.79
N GLY A 34 0.95 13.93 -2.74
CA GLY A 34 0.65 15.29 -3.16
C GLY A 34 0.11 16.14 -2.01
N ILE A 35 -0.92 15.63 -1.32
CA ILE A 35 -1.51 16.28 -0.14
C ILE A 35 -0.48 16.47 0.97
N LEU A 36 0.34 15.45 1.25
CA LEU A 36 1.42 15.54 2.24
C LEU A 36 2.44 16.63 1.86
N GLY A 37 2.77 16.75 0.58
CA GLY A 37 3.62 17.81 0.05
C GLY A 37 3.02 19.20 0.29
N GLU A 38 1.73 19.38 0.01
CA GLU A 38 1.01 20.63 0.27
C GLU A 38 0.98 20.99 1.77
N ILE A 39 0.68 20.02 2.64
CA ILE A 39 0.71 20.20 4.09
C ILE A 39 2.10 20.64 4.55
N ASN A 40 3.15 19.98 4.08
CA ASN A 40 4.52 20.31 4.43
C ASN A 40 4.95 21.70 3.92
N ALA A 41 4.48 22.10 2.73
CA ALA A 41 4.73 23.43 2.19
C ALA A 41 4.06 24.50 3.07
N VAL A 42 2.77 24.35 3.39
CA VAL A 42 2.04 25.27 4.27
C VAL A 42 2.68 25.33 5.66
N ASN A 43 3.06 24.19 6.22
CA ASN A 43 3.75 24.15 7.52
C ASN A 43 5.10 24.86 7.48
N GLY A 44 5.85 24.71 6.38
CA GLY A 44 7.15 25.36 6.18
C GLY A 44 7.05 26.88 6.06
N GLU A 45 5.96 27.40 5.49
CA GLU A 45 5.67 28.84 5.42
C GLU A 45 5.33 29.45 6.79
N ARG A 46 4.95 28.62 7.78
CA ARG A 46 4.53 29.03 9.13
C ARG A 46 3.56 30.23 9.07
N PRO A 47 2.37 30.08 8.46
CA PRO A 47 1.40 31.18 8.31
C PRO A 47 0.92 31.75 9.65
N TRP A 48 1.06 30.98 10.74
CA TRP A 48 0.77 31.41 12.11
C TRP A 48 1.84 32.33 12.72
N GLY A 49 2.95 32.58 12.03
CA GLY A 49 3.99 33.51 12.45
C GLY A 49 4.91 32.96 13.55
N ASN A 50 5.95 33.74 13.87
CA ASN A 50 6.94 33.43 14.91
C ASN A 50 6.67 34.17 16.23
N ASP A 51 5.48 34.75 16.37
CA ASP A 51 5.08 35.51 17.55
C ASP A 51 4.44 34.60 18.61
N SER A 52 3.95 35.21 19.70
CA SER A 52 3.26 34.50 20.77
C SER A 52 1.99 33.79 20.32
N TYR A 53 1.31 34.26 19.26
CA TYR A 53 0.13 33.62 18.72
C TYR A 53 0.51 32.37 17.91
N GLY A 54 1.59 32.44 17.13
CA GLY A 54 2.15 31.29 16.44
C GLY A 54 2.63 30.20 17.40
N GLN A 55 3.28 30.58 18.49
CA GLN A 55 3.68 29.64 19.53
C GLN A 55 2.48 29.00 20.23
N ALA A 56 1.42 29.76 20.53
CA ALA A 56 0.19 29.22 21.12
C ALA A 56 -0.55 28.27 20.17
N PHE A 57 -0.55 28.57 18.86
CA PHE A 57 -1.08 27.68 17.83
C PHE A 57 -0.29 26.37 17.80
N GLU A 58 1.04 26.41 17.74
CA GLU A 58 1.88 25.20 17.72
C GLU A 58 1.68 24.32 18.96
N GLN A 59 1.49 24.92 20.14
CA GLN A 59 1.18 24.16 21.36
C GLN A 59 -0.16 23.43 21.27
N THR A 60 -1.15 24.02 20.60
CA THR A 60 -2.49 23.42 20.41
C THR A 60 -2.47 22.38 19.28
N TYR A 61 -1.74 22.67 18.20
CA TYR A 61 -1.66 21.84 17.01
C TYR A 61 -0.86 20.56 17.22
N ASN A 62 0.13 20.58 18.13
CA ASN A 62 0.93 19.42 18.49
C ASN A 62 0.41 18.71 19.76
N VAL A 63 -0.85 18.94 20.16
CA VAL A 63 -1.45 18.21 21.29
C VAL A 63 -1.60 16.73 20.93
N VAL A 64 -1.13 15.86 21.83
CA VAL A 64 -1.39 14.42 21.80
C VAL A 64 -2.74 14.15 22.45
N PRO A 65 -3.74 13.64 21.71
CA PRO A 65 -5.03 13.27 22.30
C PRO A 65 -4.89 12.19 23.37
N GLU A 66 -5.82 12.15 24.33
CA GLU A 66 -5.84 11.09 25.34
C GLU A 66 -6.02 9.72 24.67
N GLY A 67 -5.09 8.79 24.96
CA GLY A 67 -5.05 7.46 24.34
C GLY A 67 -4.25 7.37 23.03
N SER A 68 -3.64 8.46 22.56
CA SER A 68 -2.73 8.45 21.42
C SER A 68 -1.26 8.53 21.87
N GLU A 69 -0.35 7.99 21.04
CA GLU A 69 1.11 8.09 21.27
C GLU A 69 1.73 9.32 20.57
N VAL A 70 1.08 9.82 19.52
CA VAL A 70 1.56 10.93 18.68
C VAL A 70 0.47 11.99 18.46
N PRO A 71 0.84 13.24 18.14
CA PRO A 71 -0.13 14.27 17.76
C PRO A 71 -0.92 13.87 16.51
N LEU A 72 -2.14 14.40 16.37
CA LEU A 72 -2.99 14.14 15.20
C LEU A 72 -2.27 14.47 13.88
N ARG A 73 -1.50 15.56 13.86
CA ARG A 73 -0.68 15.97 12.72
C ARG A 73 0.26 14.85 12.27
N GLU A 74 1.04 14.29 13.19
CA GLU A 74 2.02 13.23 12.89
C GLU A 74 1.31 11.96 12.40
N ALA A 75 0.19 11.60 13.04
CA ALA A 75 -0.63 10.47 12.59
C ALA A 75 -1.17 10.66 11.15
N VAL A 76 -1.56 11.89 10.78
CA VAL A 76 -1.98 12.22 9.41
C VAL A 76 -0.81 12.16 8.44
N GLU A 77 0.35 12.72 8.80
CA GLU A 77 1.56 12.68 7.97
C GLU A 77 2.01 11.23 7.70
N GLU A 78 2.03 10.38 8.73
CA GLU A 78 2.36 8.96 8.60
C GLU A 78 1.30 8.20 7.78
N GLY A 79 0.02 8.46 8.03
CA GLY A 79 -1.09 7.83 7.32
C GLY A 79 -1.07 8.15 5.82
N LEU A 80 -0.87 9.42 5.47
CA LEU A 80 -0.69 9.86 4.08
C LEU A 80 0.57 9.28 3.45
N GLY A 81 1.66 9.17 4.22
CA GLY A 81 2.90 8.54 3.78
C GLY A 81 2.73 7.08 3.35
N ARG A 82 1.73 6.37 3.90
CA ARG A 82 1.49 4.93 3.65
C ARG A 82 0.14 4.62 3.00
N ALA A 83 -0.61 5.63 2.54
CA ALA A 83 -2.02 5.50 2.18
C ALA A 83 -2.31 4.39 1.14
N GLY A 84 -1.38 4.11 0.22
CA GLY A 84 -1.53 3.05 -0.80
C GLY A 84 -0.97 1.69 -0.41
N GLU A 85 -0.19 1.57 0.66
CA GLU A 85 0.52 0.32 0.99
C GLU A 85 -0.43 -0.86 1.25
N GLY A 86 -1.60 -0.57 1.83
CA GLY A 86 -2.63 -1.56 2.12
C GLY A 86 -3.23 -2.23 0.87
N LEU A 87 -3.14 -1.57 -0.29
CA LEU A 87 -3.61 -2.11 -1.57
C LEU A 87 -2.46 -2.71 -2.39
N ILE A 88 -1.29 -2.05 -2.38
CA ILE A 88 -0.12 -2.46 -3.15
C ILE A 88 0.45 -3.80 -2.64
N LYS A 89 0.65 -3.95 -1.32
CA LYS A 89 1.32 -5.14 -0.77
C LYS A 89 0.52 -6.44 -1.01
N PRO A 90 -0.80 -6.50 -0.78
CA PRO A 90 -1.56 -7.70 -1.12
C PRO A 90 -1.55 -7.97 -2.62
N ALA A 91 -1.69 -6.92 -3.45
CA ALA A 91 -1.66 -7.06 -4.89
C ALA A 91 -0.35 -7.66 -5.42
N ASP A 92 0.80 -7.14 -4.97
CA ASP A 92 2.11 -7.66 -5.35
C ASP A 92 2.28 -9.13 -4.93
N LYS A 93 1.82 -9.50 -3.72
CA LYS A 93 1.83 -10.89 -3.25
C LYS A 93 0.96 -11.80 -4.09
N THR A 94 -0.22 -11.33 -4.50
CA THR A 94 -1.12 -12.09 -5.37
C THR A 94 -0.50 -12.34 -6.74
N VAL A 95 0.11 -11.32 -7.37
CA VAL A 95 0.81 -11.49 -8.65
C VAL A 95 1.97 -12.48 -8.54
N LEU A 96 2.76 -12.39 -7.46
CA LEU A 96 3.87 -13.31 -7.21
C LEU A 96 3.37 -14.75 -7.06
N ALA A 97 2.34 -14.96 -6.24
CA ALA A 97 1.76 -16.29 -6.02
C ALA A 97 1.23 -16.91 -7.32
N MET A 98 0.59 -16.13 -8.19
CA MET A 98 0.11 -16.63 -9.48
C MET A 98 1.25 -16.94 -10.45
N THR A 99 2.31 -16.13 -10.45
CA THR A 99 3.53 -16.39 -11.23
C THR A 99 4.18 -17.71 -10.80
N GLU A 100 4.31 -17.93 -9.50
CA GLU A 100 4.87 -19.17 -8.94
C GLU A 100 4.01 -20.39 -9.30
N TYR A 101 2.68 -20.26 -9.17
CA TYR A 101 1.74 -21.32 -9.55
C TYR A 101 1.88 -21.73 -11.02
N GLN A 102 1.91 -20.75 -11.94
CA GLN A 102 2.09 -21.02 -13.37
C GLN A 102 3.43 -21.69 -13.67
N GLY A 103 4.51 -21.28 -12.99
CA GLY A 103 5.82 -21.91 -13.11
C GLY A 103 5.80 -23.39 -12.72
N VAL A 104 5.15 -23.72 -11.60
CA VAL A 104 5.00 -25.10 -11.13
C VAL A 104 4.14 -25.93 -12.09
N ASP A 105 3.06 -25.36 -12.64
CA ASP A 105 2.21 -26.07 -13.62
C ASP A 105 2.99 -26.43 -14.90
N ILE A 106 3.81 -25.49 -15.40
CA ILE A 106 4.67 -25.72 -16.57
C ILE A 106 5.70 -26.82 -16.27
N GLU A 107 6.35 -26.79 -15.10
CA GLU A 107 7.33 -27.79 -14.69
C GLU A 107 6.70 -29.18 -14.59
N ASN A 108 5.52 -29.28 -13.97
CA ASN A 108 4.78 -30.53 -13.86
C ASN A 108 4.37 -31.07 -15.23
N ARG A 109 3.89 -30.22 -16.13
CA ARG A 109 3.54 -30.60 -17.51
C ARG A 109 4.76 -31.16 -18.26
N ASN A 110 5.92 -30.53 -18.10
CA ASN A 110 7.16 -31.00 -18.72
C ASN A 110 7.61 -32.35 -18.16
N LYS A 111 7.52 -32.57 -16.84
CA LYS A 111 7.83 -33.86 -16.21
C LYS A 111 6.89 -34.98 -16.66
N ILE A 112 5.59 -34.70 -16.77
CA ILE A 112 4.59 -35.66 -17.28
C ILE A 112 4.92 -36.04 -18.72
N ASN A 113 5.21 -35.05 -19.57
CA ASN A 113 5.56 -35.30 -20.96
C ASN A 113 6.85 -36.11 -21.08
N GLN A 114 7.86 -35.88 -20.25
CA GLN A 114 9.11 -36.65 -20.24
C GLN A 114 8.94 -38.08 -19.70
N ALA A 115 8.00 -38.31 -18.78
CA ALA A 115 7.72 -39.64 -18.22
C ALA A 115 6.86 -40.54 -19.15
N ASN A 116 6.22 -39.95 -20.16
CA ASN A 116 5.37 -40.64 -21.14
C ASN A 116 6.07 -40.91 -22.49
N VAL A 117 7.38 -40.64 -22.59
CA VAL A 117 8.26 -41.05 -23.69
C VAL A 117 9.17 -42.18 -23.21
#